data_AF-A0A0V1NWS0-F1
#
_entry.id   AF-A0A0V1NWS0-F1
#
_cell.length_a   1.000
_cell.length_b   1.000
_cell.length_c   1.000
_cell.angle_alpha   90.00
_cell.angle_beta   90.00
_cell.angle_gamma   90.00
#
_symmetry.space_group_name_H-M   'P 1'
#
loop_
_entity.id
_entity.type
_entity.pdbx_description
1 polymer ?
#
loop_
_entity_poly.entity_id
_entity_poly.type
_entity_poly.pdbx_seq_one_letter_code
_entity_poly.pdbx_strand_id
1 'polypeptide(L)'
;MIQLKQIITIVFIMEVIFVIGRTNHLSKMASVKLNVIYLMMFLFFNGYKSKHSLRSLQYKNNATMFSTSELFRIELQSQAGFNETTANAYFRFLENVRNATLQTNPEENSNLFEGDILLTVEQMKVMEKKIFKNSSDADTLRGMVTGNAFSRWKRTIPYSINTRSGVDTNAVERGIKQWEKITCLKFVRQDNHPTGDYMEFFKGSGCYSYVGKIGGKQPISIGTGCESVGIVCHEIGHALGVWHEQNRPDRDKFINVHHGNIKPHARSNFYRLTNNIALVNVIPFDYGSQMLYGPRAFAININKNTISALDVNYRSTLGQRDFPSFYDAKTINLIYCNGTAHSIYNLCKPLECEFDGYADPKNCSTCRCPVGLAGPYCKEAQPTNDDCGKINIEIETTPWTINKSGQGKCHWLFKTAPDSRIELQLVNLNFPCKITCSRSFISVQYGNSMANSPARFCCYERNAIIVSKSNHMLISYYGTSTDFVTFIVKKRIEFYQIVSELSTMQRK
;
A
#
# COMPACT_ATOMS: atom_id res chain seq x y z
N MET A 1 -9.67 50.34 -20.83
CA MET A 1 -8.84 50.40 -22.05
C MET A 1 -7.65 51.38 -21.99
N ILE A 2 -7.34 51.99 -20.84
CA ILE A 2 -6.18 52.91 -20.69
C ILE A 2 -4.91 52.19 -20.18
N GLN A 3 -5.05 50.99 -19.60
CA GLN A 3 -3.93 50.29 -18.97
C GLN A 3 -2.98 49.56 -19.95
N LEU A 4 -3.42 49.15 -21.14
CA LEU A 4 -2.56 48.35 -22.05
C LEU A 4 -1.50 49.20 -22.76
N LYS A 5 -1.80 50.47 -23.09
CA LYS A 5 -0.82 51.37 -23.72
C LYS A 5 0.30 51.78 -22.76
N GLN A 6 0.00 51.97 -21.47
CA GLN A 6 1.01 52.26 -20.45
C GLN A 6 1.92 51.04 -20.17
N ILE A 7 1.38 49.83 -20.26
CA ILE A 7 2.14 48.58 -20.11
C ILE A 7 3.13 48.39 -21.26
N ILE A 8 2.73 48.64 -22.50
CA ILE A 8 3.62 48.52 -23.67
C ILE A 8 4.74 49.57 -23.63
N THR A 9 4.43 50.81 -23.22
CA THR A 9 5.45 51.86 -23.07
C THR A 9 6.47 51.54 -21.97
N ILE A 10 6.04 50.92 -20.86
CA ILE A 10 6.96 50.50 -19.78
C ILE A 10 7.85 49.35 -20.25
N VAL A 11 7.29 48.33 -20.93
CA VAL A 11 8.07 47.20 -21.47
C VAL A 11 9.09 47.68 -22.52
N PHE A 12 8.72 48.62 -23.38
CA PHE A 12 9.62 49.16 -24.41
C PHE A 12 10.75 50.03 -23.81
N ILE A 13 10.45 50.81 -22.77
CA ILE A 13 11.48 51.57 -22.02
C ILE A 13 12.42 50.61 -21.29
N MET A 14 11.94 49.47 -20.77
CA MET A 14 12.76 48.47 -20.10
C MET A 14 13.67 47.69 -21.06
N GLU A 15 13.25 47.41 -22.30
CA GLU A 15 14.11 46.80 -23.33
C GLU A 15 15.21 47.77 -23.83
N VAL A 16 14.89 49.06 -23.99
CA VAL A 16 15.88 50.08 -24.36
C VAL A 16 16.94 50.26 -23.26
N ILE A 17 16.53 50.20 -21.99
CA ILE A 17 17.47 50.22 -20.84
C ILE A 17 18.32 48.93 -20.80
N PHE A 18 17.76 47.78 -21.20
CA PHE A 18 18.49 46.51 -21.29
C PHE A 18 19.55 46.50 -22.41
N VAL A 19 19.27 47.15 -23.54
CA VAL A 19 20.22 47.29 -24.66
C VAL A 19 21.33 48.30 -24.33
N ILE A 20 21.00 49.43 -23.68
CA ILE A 20 21.98 50.43 -23.25
C ILE A 20 22.85 49.91 -22.09
N GLY A 21 22.31 49.03 -21.24
CA GLY A 21 23.05 48.40 -20.13
C GLY A 21 24.09 47.35 -20.54
N ARG A 22 24.16 46.97 -21.83
CA ARG A 22 25.14 46.00 -22.34
C ARG A 22 26.50 46.63 -22.68
N THR A 23 26.59 47.95 -22.75
CA THR A 23 27.82 48.65 -23.21
C THR A 23 28.64 49.29 -22.10
N ASN A 24 28.24 49.23 -20.83
CA ASN A 24 29.05 49.79 -19.75
C ASN A 24 29.11 48.90 -18.50
N HIS A 25 30.35 48.66 -18.07
CA HIS A 25 30.76 48.00 -16.85
C HIS A 25 30.24 48.75 -15.61
N LEU A 26 28.98 48.53 -15.21
CA LEU A 26 28.46 48.96 -13.90
C LEU A 26 27.80 47.77 -13.20
N SER A 27 28.59 47.23 -12.27
CA SER A 27 28.44 46.01 -11.51
C SER A 27 27.29 46.02 -10.49
N LYS A 28 26.64 44.86 -10.35
CA LYS A 28 25.94 44.29 -9.17
C LYS A 28 24.80 45.09 -8.49
N MET A 29 24.77 46.42 -8.48
CA MET A 29 23.73 47.19 -7.78
C MET A 29 22.40 47.29 -8.54
N ALA A 30 22.40 47.21 -9.87
CA ALA A 30 21.18 47.27 -10.69
C ALA A 30 20.33 45.99 -10.60
N SER A 31 20.98 44.82 -10.49
CA SER A 31 20.32 43.51 -10.34
C SER A 31 19.56 43.36 -9.02
N VAL A 32 20.08 43.96 -7.94
CA VAL A 32 19.46 43.89 -6.60
C VAL A 32 18.16 44.70 -6.55
N LYS A 33 18.12 45.88 -7.17
CA LYS A 33 16.91 46.72 -7.20
C LYS A 33 15.77 46.09 -8.01
N LEU A 34 16.08 45.35 -9.08
CA LEU A 34 15.07 44.71 -9.94
C LEU A 34 14.38 43.50 -9.27
N ASN A 35 15.12 42.74 -8.47
CA ASN A 35 14.57 41.56 -7.77
C ASN A 35 13.72 41.92 -6.55
N VAL A 36 14.03 43.03 -5.86
CA VAL A 36 13.18 43.56 -4.78
C VAL A 36 11.83 44.03 -5.36
N ILE A 37 11.83 44.63 -6.55
CA ILE A 37 10.60 45.01 -7.26
C ILE A 37 9.79 43.77 -7.65
N TYR A 38 10.44 42.69 -8.10
CA TYR A 38 9.78 41.42 -8.41
C TYR A 38 9.12 40.77 -7.18
N LEU A 39 9.81 40.78 -6.04
CA LEU A 39 9.29 40.26 -4.77
C LEU A 39 8.13 41.12 -4.25
N MET A 40 8.23 42.44 -4.35
CA MET A 40 7.14 43.34 -3.97
C MET A 40 5.93 43.20 -4.89
N MET A 41 6.12 43.06 -6.21
CA MET A 41 5.04 42.77 -7.15
C MET A 41 4.40 41.40 -6.84
N PHE A 42 5.19 40.36 -6.58
CA PHE A 42 4.69 39.03 -6.23
C PHE A 42 3.84 39.04 -4.93
N LEU A 43 4.25 39.82 -3.92
CA LEU A 43 3.49 39.99 -2.68
C LEU A 43 2.22 40.83 -2.88
N PHE A 44 2.25 41.82 -3.78
CA PHE A 44 1.12 42.69 -4.09
C PHE A 44 0.04 42.00 -4.95
N PHE A 45 0.45 41.20 -5.95
CA PHE A 45 -0.47 40.46 -6.82
C PHE A 45 -1.13 39.24 -6.15
N ASN A 46 -0.54 38.68 -5.08
CA ASN A 46 -1.07 37.52 -4.34
C ASN A 46 -1.89 37.88 -3.08
N GLY A 47 -2.24 39.16 -2.85
CA GLY A 47 -3.23 39.55 -1.83
C GLY A 47 -2.86 39.22 -0.36
N TYR A 48 -1.59 39.39 0.03
CA TYR A 48 -1.13 39.12 1.41
C TYR A 48 -1.71 40.10 2.46
N LYS A 49 -2.24 39.56 3.58
CA LYS A 49 -2.74 40.33 4.74
C LYS A 49 -2.20 39.86 6.11
N SER A 50 -1.00 39.27 6.19
CA SER A 50 -0.42 38.86 7.49
C SER A 50 0.73 39.78 7.95
N LYS A 51 0.53 40.49 9.08
CA LYS A 51 1.56 41.31 9.76
C LYS A 51 2.71 40.47 10.35
N HIS A 52 2.55 39.15 10.48
CA HIS A 52 3.53 38.29 11.16
C HIS A 52 4.70 37.86 10.25
N SER A 53 4.52 37.77 8.93
CA SER A 53 5.61 37.36 8.00
C SER A 53 6.59 38.49 7.67
N LEU A 54 6.19 39.76 7.83
CA LEU A 54 7.08 40.91 7.56
C LEU A 54 8.19 41.06 8.62
N ARG A 55 7.97 40.57 9.85
CA ARG A 55 8.98 40.65 10.94
C ARG A 55 10.19 39.76 10.70
N SER A 56 10.06 38.62 10.03
CA SER A 56 11.19 37.75 9.68
C SER A 56 12.01 38.28 8.49
N LEU A 57 11.37 39.03 7.59
CA LEU A 57 12.05 39.74 6.49
C LEU A 57 12.90 40.92 6.98
N GLN A 58 12.49 41.60 8.06
CA GLN A 58 13.22 42.76 8.60
C GLN A 58 14.56 42.41 9.25
N TYR A 59 14.82 41.14 9.59
CA TYR A 59 16.02 40.72 10.31
C TYR A 59 17.21 40.30 9.42
N LYS A 60 17.05 40.28 8.08
CA LYS A 60 18.14 39.99 7.13
C LYS A 60 18.34 41.15 6.15
N ASN A 61 18.74 42.31 6.67
CA ASN A 61 19.10 43.48 5.87
C ASN A 61 20.56 43.48 5.37
N ASN A 62 21.21 42.32 5.29
CA ASN A 62 22.53 42.17 4.69
C ASN A 62 22.46 41.18 3.52
N ALA A 63 22.33 41.73 2.32
CA ALA A 63 22.69 41.22 0.98
C ALA A 63 23.14 39.75 0.80
N THR A 64 22.37 38.77 1.27
CA THR A 64 22.52 37.37 0.88
C THR A 64 21.31 36.94 0.05
N MET A 65 21.55 36.55 -1.20
CA MET A 65 20.55 35.94 -2.08
C MET A 65 19.93 34.75 -1.35
N PHE A 66 18.60 34.75 -1.19
CA PHE A 66 17.92 33.59 -0.60
C PHE A 66 18.21 32.36 -1.46
N SER A 67 18.71 31.28 -0.85
CA SER A 67 18.86 30.01 -1.56
C SER A 67 17.48 29.48 -2.00
N THR A 68 17.45 28.54 -2.95
CA THR A 68 16.21 27.83 -3.31
C THR A 68 15.56 27.16 -2.10
N SER A 69 16.36 26.70 -1.13
CA SER A 69 15.86 26.17 0.15
C SER A 69 15.28 27.25 1.07
N GLU A 70 15.81 28.47 1.07
CA GLU A 70 15.24 29.60 1.83
C GLU A 70 13.96 30.15 1.20
N LEU A 71 13.88 30.22 -0.13
CA LEU A 71 12.66 30.61 -0.84
C LEU A 71 11.54 29.58 -0.63
N PHE A 72 11.87 28.28 -0.72
CA PHE A 72 10.91 27.22 -0.41
C PHE A 72 10.46 27.31 1.07
N ARG A 73 11.37 27.62 2.02
CA ARG A 73 11.05 27.92 3.44
C ARG A 73 10.02 29.01 3.61
N ILE A 74 10.23 30.12 2.93
CA ILE A 74 9.32 31.26 2.99
C ILE A 74 7.96 30.88 2.38
N GLU A 75 7.95 30.11 1.29
CA GLU A 75 6.72 29.61 0.64
C GLU A 75 5.91 28.68 1.55
N LEU A 76 6.55 27.70 2.20
CA LEU A 76 5.91 26.80 3.17
C LEU A 76 5.44 27.52 4.43
N GLN A 77 6.19 28.51 4.91
CA GLN A 77 5.78 29.37 6.04
C GLN A 77 4.57 30.26 5.69
N SER A 78 4.32 30.49 4.40
CA SER A 78 3.24 31.35 3.93
C SER A 78 1.90 30.66 3.69
N GLN A 79 1.89 29.34 3.58
CA GLN A 79 0.65 28.58 3.52
C GLN A 79 -0.08 28.72 4.87
N ALA A 80 -1.40 28.87 4.86
CA ALA A 80 -2.16 29.20 6.07
C ALA A 80 -2.06 28.08 7.13
N GLY A 81 -1.70 28.43 8.37
CA GLY A 81 -1.74 27.53 9.53
C GLY A 81 -0.44 26.81 9.92
N PHE A 82 0.72 27.39 9.62
CA PHE A 82 2.03 26.86 10.04
C PHE A 82 2.56 27.61 11.25
N ASN A 83 3.06 26.88 12.24
CA ASN A 83 4.06 27.43 13.15
C ASN A 83 5.46 27.12 12.59
N GLU A 84 6.47 27.88 13.03
CA GLU A 84 7.84 27.77 12.53
C GLU A 84 8.44 26.37 12.75
N THR A 85 8.04 25.70 13.83
CA THR A 85 8.49 24.36 14.21
C THR A 85 8.07 23.29 13.19
N THR A 86 6.79 23.23 12.83
CA THR A 86 6.27 22.23 11.86
C THR A 86 6.87 22.44 10.48
N ALA A 87 7.00 23.70 10.04
CA ALA A 87 7.63 24.02 8.77
C ALA A 87 9.08 23.49 8.76
N ASN A 88 9.88 23.85 9.78
CA ASN A 88 11.27 23.41 9.90
C ASN A 88 11.41 21.89 9.97
N ALA A 89 10.50 21.19 10.65
CA ALA A 89 10.46 19.73 10.68
C ALA A 89 10.22 19.14 9.27
N TYR A 90 9.31 19.72 8.49
CA TYR A 90 9.06 19.29 7.11
C TYR A 90 10.24 19.52 6.19
N PHE A 91 10.90 20.68 6.33
CA PHE A 91 12.13 20.95 5.58
C PHE A 91 13.20 19.92 5.86
N ARG A 92 13.45 19.62 7.14
CA ARG A 92 14.43 18.60 7.52
C ARG A 92 14.05 17.22 6.98
N PHE A 93 12.76 16.88 7.02
CA PHE A 93 12.26 15.64 6.42
C PHE A 93 12.60 15.59 4.91
N LEU A 94 12.24 16.62 4.14
CA LEU A 94 12.51 16.66 2.71
C LEU A 94 14.01 16.71 2.36
N GLU A 95 14.83 17.44 3.14
CA GLU A 95 16.28 17.45 2.97
C GLU A 95 16.90 16.07 3.24
N ASN A 96 16.42 15.36 4.28
CA ASN A 96 16.85 14.01 4.59
C ASN A 96 16.47 13.03 3.48
N VAL A 97 15.28 13.15 2.91
CA VAL A 97 14.87 12.34 1.74
C VAL A 97 15.77 12.60 0.54
N ARG A 98 16.08 13.87 0.26
CA ARG A 98 16.95 14.24 -0.87
C ARG A 98 18.38 13.71 -0.70
N ASN A 99 18.88 13.66 0.53
CA ASN A 99 20.23 13.19 0.86
C ASN A 99 20.27 11.70 1.22
N ALA A 100 19.17 10.96 1.05
CA ALA A 100 19.10 9.56 1.41
C ALA A 100 20.05 8.71 0.54
N THR A 101 20.96 7.98 1.20
CA THR A 101 21.82 6.97 0.59
C THR A 101 21.02 5.71 0.28
N LEU A 102 21.48 4.94 -0.71
CA LEU A 102 20.89 3.62 -1.02
C LEU A 102 20.88 2.73 0.24
N GLN A 103 19.69 2.34 0.68
CA GLN A 103 19.47 1.44 1.81
C GLN A 103 19.63 -0.03 1.36
N THR A 104 19.93 -0.93 2.29
CA THR A 104 20.03 -2.38 2.01
C THR A 104 18.66 -3.00 1.67
N ASN A 105 17.58 -2.47 2.24
CA ASN A 105 16.21 -2.76 1.84
C ASN A 105 15.58 -1.44 1.35
N PRO A 106 15.14 -1.35 0.08
CA PRO A 106 14.70 -0.09 -0.48
C PRO A 106 13.33 0.38 0.04
N GLU A 107 12.57 -0.45 0.76
CA GLU A 107 11.31 -0.13 1.48
C GLU A 107 11.57 0.30 2.95
N GLU A 108 12.81 0.26 3.46
CA GLU A 108 13.14 0.56 4.86
C GLU A 108 13.92 1.87 5.02
N ASN A 109 13.55 2.93 4.29
CA ASN A 109 14.27 4.19 4.34
C ASN A 109 14.04 4.94 5.67
N SER A 110 15.09 5.10 6.46
CA SER A 110 15.06 5.80 7.75
C SER A 110 14.66 7.28 7.66
N ASN A 111 14.73 7.88 6.48
CA ASN A 111 14.37 9.28 6.25
C ASN A 111 12.92 9.46 5.83
N LEU A 112 12.19 8.37 5.61
CA LEU A 112 10.78 8.36 5.23
C LEU A 112 9.92 7.89 6.40
N PHE A 113 8.68 8.37 6.44
CA PHE A 113 7.74 7.88 7.44
C PHE A 113 7.41 6.43 7.13
N GLU A 114 7.45 5.54 8.12
CA GLU A 114 7.21 4.11 7.88
C GLU A 114 8.07 3.57 6.72
N GLY A 115 9.30 4.05 6.54
CA GLY A 115 10.23 3.50 5.55
C GLY A 115 10.05 3.94 4.11
N ASP A 116 8.83 4.19 3.64
CA ASP A 116 8.51 4.41 2.22
C ASP A 116 7.38 5.45 1.99
N ILE A 117 6.90 6.11 3.05
CA ILE A 117 5.84 7.11 2.94
C ILE A 117 6.41 8.53 2.95
N LEU A 118 6.13 9.26 1.87
CA LEU A 118 6.19 10.72 1.85
C LEU A 118 4.92 11.30 2.45
N LEU A 119 5.07 12.12 3.49
CA LEU A 119 3.96 12.79 4.12
C LEU A 119 3.72 14.15 3.46
N THR A 120 2.47 14.50 3.21
CA THR A 120 2.11 15.91 2.98
C THR A 120 2.24 16.69 4.29
N VAL A 121 2.30 18.01 4.19
CA VAL A 121 2.26 18.89 5.35
C VAL A 121 1.05 18.57 6.24
N GLU A 122 -0.15 18.47 5.67
CA GLU A 122 -1.39 18.23 6.40
C GLU A 122 -1.31 16.89 7.14
N GLN A 123 -0.77 15.86 6.47
CA GLN A 123 -0.55 14.56 7.09
C GLN A 123 0.47 14.66 8.25
N MET A 124 1.56 15.40 8.09
CA MET A 124 2.52 15.61 9.18
C MET A 124 1.94 16.42 10.33
N LYS A 125 1.16 17.49 10.08
CA LYS A 125 0.52 18.30 11.12
C LYS A 125 -0.37 17.43 12.03
N VAL A 126 -1.09 16.49 11.44
CA VAL A 126 -1.92 15.54 12.18
C VAL A 126 -1.06 14.61 13.05
N MET A 127 0.15 14.28 12.61
CA MET A 127 1.07 13.38 13.30
C MET A 127 1.90 14.09 14.39
N GLU A 128 2.46 15.25 14.10
CA GLU A 128 3.33 16.04 14.99
C GLU A 128 2.58 16.50 16.25
N LYS A 129 1.32 16.97 16.09
CA LYS A 129 0.49 17.38 17.23
C LYS A 129 0.24 16.26 18.27
N LYS A 130 0.52 15.00 17.93
CA LYS A 130 0.15 13.81 18.71
C LYS A 130 1.35 12.99 19.17
N ILE A 131 2.42 12.93 18.37
CA ILE A 131 3.69 12.27 18.75
C ILE A 131 4.42 13.05 19.88
N PHE A 132 4.34 14.39 19.89
CA PHE A 132 5.10 15.22 20.84
C PHE A 132 4.34 15.64 22.11
N LYS A 133 3.08 15.23 22.30
CA LYS A 133 2.27 15.64 23.46
C LYS A 133 2.19 14.65 24.61
N ASN A 134 2.94 13.54 24.60
CA ASN A 134 3.05 12.59 25.74
C ASN A 134 1.70 12.28 26.43
N SER A 135 0.61 12.10 25.67
CA SER A 135 -0.59 11.49 26.23
C SER A 135 -0.45 9.97 26.07
N SER A 136 -0.66 9.23 27.16
CA SER A 136 -0.93 7.79 27.15
C SER A 136 -2.11 7.41 26.26
N ASP A 137 -2.91 8.41 25.85
CA ASP A 137 -4.00 8.34 24.88
C ASP A 137 -3.58 8.95 23.53
N ALA A 138 -2.60 8.37 22.84
CA ALA A 138 -2.27 8.75 21.47
C ALA A 138 -3.29 8.15 20.47
N ASP A 139 -4.56 8.45 20.68
CA ASP A 139 -5.69 7.97 19.89
C ASP A 139 -6.24 9.07 18.96
N THR A 140 -6.21 8.83 17.63
CA THR A 140 -6.82 9.52 16.44
C THR A 140 -5.75 9.78 15.31
N LEU A 141 -5.91 9.55 14.00
CA LEU A 141 -7.07 9.64 13.09
C LEU A 141 -6.94 8.79 11.78
N ARG A 142 -6.69 7.47 11.81
CA ARG A 142 -6.51 6.67 10.56
C ARG A 142 -7.08 5.25 10.57
N GLY A 143 -7.49 4.81 9.38
CA GLY A 143 -7.82 3.42 9.04
C GLY A 143 -6.89 2.91 7.96
N MET A 144 -7.15 1.69 7.49
CA MET A 144 -6.39 1.08 6.38
C MET A 144 -6.31 1.99 5.14
N VAL A 145 -7.28 2.89 4.94
CA VAL A 145 -7.30 3.84 3.82
C VAL A 145 -7.59 5.27 4.28
N THR A 146 -7.03 6.26 3.59
CA THR A 146 -7.36 7.69 3.76
C THR A 146 -8.87 7.94 3.65
N GLY A 147 -9.48 8.38 4.75
CA GLY A 147 -10.92 8.69 4.82
C GLY A 147 -11.34 9.96 4.07
N ASN A 148 -10.40 10.83 3.69
CA ASN A 148 -10.70 12.06 2.97
C ASN A 148 -11.00 11.77 1.49
N ALA A 149 -12.24 12.02 1.06
CA ALA A 149 -12.66 11.84 -0.34
C ALA A 149 -11.88 12.74 -1.32
N PHE A 150 -11.43 13.93 -0.89
CA PHE A 150 -10.61 14.83 -1.72
C PHE A 150 -9.19 14.30 -1.98
N SER A 151 -8.72 13.38 -1.13
CA SER A 151 -7.46 12.67 -1.30
C SER A 151 -7.60 11.41 -2.17
N ARG A 152 -8.76 11.19 -2.81
CA ARG A 152 -8.97 10.07 -3.73
C ARG A 152 -8.76 10.51 -5.18
N TRP A 153 -8.22 9.61 -5.97
CA TRP A 153 -8.17 9.77 -7.42
C TRP A 153 -9.55 9.59 -8.07
N LYS A 154 -9.70 10.10 -9.29
CA LYS A 154 -10.79 9.66 -10.18
C LYS A 154 -10.50 8.22 -10.64
N ARG A 155 -11.52 7.49 -11.11
CA ARG A 155 -11.34 6.11 -11.63
C ARG A 155 -10.34 6.05 -12.79
N THR A 156 -10.31 7.11 -13.61
CA THR A 156 -9.29 7.29 -14.64
C THR A 156 -8.15 8.12 -14.04
N ILE A 157 -6.97 7.51 -13.91
CA ILE A 157 -5.79 8.08 -13.26
C ILE A 157 -4.74 8.38 -14.33
N PRO A 158 -4.44 9.66 -14.60
CA PRO A 158 -3.32 10.01 -15.45
C PRO A 158 -1.99 9.63 -14.78
N TYR A 159 -1.04 9.12 -15.56
CA TYR A 159 0.32 8.89 -15.09
C TYR A 159 1.35 9.22 -16.18
N SER A 160 2.58 9.49 -15.79
CA SER A 160 3.72 9.66 -16.69
C SER A 160 4.91 8.83 -16.21
N ILE A 161 5.79 8.47 -17.13
CA ILE A 161 7.04 7.79 -16.81
C ILE A 161 8.20 8.70 -17.19
N ASN A 162 8.96 9.18 -16.19
CA ASN A 162 10.16 9.96 -16.42
C ASN A 162 11.32 9.04 -16.83
N THR A 163 11.33 8.63 -18.10
CA THR A 163 12.35 7.72 -18.66
C THR A 163 13.77 8.26 -18.54
N ARG A 164 13.96 9.58 -18.47
CA ARG A 164 15.28 10.22 -18.27
C ARG A 164 15.89 9.90 -16.91
N SER A 165 15.08 9.54 -15.92
CA SER A 165 15.57 9.09 -14.61
C SER A 165 16.17 7.68 -14.66
N GLY A 166 15.93 6.91 -15.73
CA GLY A 166 16.34 5.50 -15.83
C GLY A 166 15.42 4.53 -15.09
N VAL A 167 14.19 4.95 -14.75
CA VAL A 167 13.17 4.10 -14.15
C VAL A 167 12.80 2.93 -15.07
N ASP A 168 12.63 1.74 -14.50
CA ASP A 168 12.21 0.57 -15.28
C ASP A 168 10.74 0.72 -15.71
N THR A 169 10.56 1.10 -16.97
CA THR A 169 9.24 1.27 -17.59
C THR A 169 8.44 -0.04 -17.58
N ASN A 170 9.09 -1.19 -17.77
CA ASN A 170 8.40 -2.48 -17.81
C ASN A 170 7.93 -2.91 -16.41
N ALA A 171 8.68 -2.57 -15.36
CA ALA A 171 8.24 -2.79 -13.98
C ALA A 171 6.99 -1.96 -13.67
N VAL A 172 7.02 -0.65 -13.98
CA VAL A 172 5.89 0.28 -13.78
C VAL A 172 4.64 -0.21 -14.51
N GLU A 173 4.75 -0.51 -15.80
CA GLU A 173 3.63 -0.95 -16.64
C GLU A 173 3.03 -2.27 -16.16
N ARG A 174 3.84 -3.22 -15.66
CA ARG A 174 3.33 -4.47 -15.07
C ARG A 174 2.55 -4.21 -13.78
N GLY A 175 3.03 -3.32 -12.91
CA GLY A 175 2.32 -2.95 -11.68
C GLY A 175 0.99 -2.24 -11.97
N ILE A 176 0.98 -1.32 -12.93
CA ILE A 176 -0.24 -0.65 -13.41
C ILE A 176 -1.24 -1.67 -13.96
N LYS A 177 -0.80 -2.54 -14.88
CA LYS A 177 -1.65 -3.59 -15.47
C LYS A 177 -2.24 -4.52 -14.41
N GLN A 178 -1.51 -4.80 -13.33
CA GLN A 178 -2.01 -5.61 -12.24
C GLN A 178 -3.17 -4.92 -11.52
N TRP A 179 -3.05 -3.62 -11.19
CA TRP A 179 -4.15 -2.85 -10.58
C TRP A 179 -5.34 -2.72 -11.52
N GLU A 180 -5.11 -2.45 -12.81
CA GLU A 180 -6.19 -2.45 -13.80
C GLU A 180 -6.86 -3.82 -13.86
N LYS A 181 -6.12 -4.93 -13.93
CA LYS A 181 -6.68 -6.29 -13.99
C LYS A 181 -7.63 -6.58 -12.82
N ILE A 182 -7.34 -6.06 -11.64
CA ILE A 182 -8.04 -6.43 -10.40
C ILE A 182 -9.02 -5.40 -9.87
N THR A 183 -9.14 -4.24 -10.54
CA THR A 183 -10.03 -3.16 -10.11
C THR A 183 -10.77 -2.50 -11.28
N CYS A 184 -11.68 -1.58 -11.00
CA CYS A 184 -12.28 -0.72 -12.05
C CYS A 184 -11.40 0.45 -12.48
N LEU A 185 -10.23 0.63 -11.85
CA LEU A 185 -9.37 1.75 -12.18
C LEU A 185 -8.79 1.59 -13.59
N LYS A 186 -8.60 2.73 -14.25
CA LYS A 186 -7.97 2.84 -15.55
C LYS A 186 -6.82 3.83 -15.44
N PHE A 187 -5.64 3.44 -15.88
CA PHE A 187 -4.46 4.29 -15.87
C PHE A 187 -4.19 4.78 -17.29
N VAL A 188 -3.96 6.09 -17.46
CA VAL A 188 -3.76 6.71 -18.76
C VAL A 188 -2.40 7.37 -18.82
N ARG A 189 -1.53 6.86 -19.68
CA ARG A 189 -0.16 7.36 -19.85
C ARG A 189 -0.16 8.72 -20.55
N GLN A 190 0.60 9.68 -20.01
CA GLN A 190 0.74 11.05 -20.45
C GLN A 190 2.20 11.52 -20.30
N ASP A 191 3.10 11.05 -21.16
CA ASP A 191 4.52 11.40 -21.04
C ASP A 191 4.84 12.81 -21.58
N ASN A 192 4.07 13.28 -22.57
CA ASN A 192 4.31 14.56 -23.24
C ASN A 192 3.37 15.63 -22.67
N HIS A 193 3.91 16.51 -21.83
CA HIS A 193 3.18 17.62 -21.19
C HIS A 193 1.94 17.18 -20.37
N PRO A 194 2.12 16.33 -19.35
CA PRO A 194 1.02 16.00 -18.44
C PRO A 194 0.46 17.28 -17.79
N THR A 195 -0.88 17.38 -17.74
CA THR A 195 -1.59 18.52 -17.15
C THR A 195 -2.55 18.03 -16.06
N GLY A 196 -2.81 18.89 -15.06
CA GLY A 196 -3.65 18.53 -13.92
C GLY A 196 -2.97 17.61 -12.92
N ASP A 197 -3.77 16.76 -12.26
CA ASP A 197 -3.29 15.80 -11.25
C ASP A 197 -2.84 14.49 -11.93
N TYR A 198 -1.61 14.05 -11.70
CA TYR A 198 -1.08 12.80 -12.26
C TYR A 198 0.02 12.18 -11.40
N MET A 199 0.22 10.87 -11.54
CA MET A 199 1.33 10.13 -10.93
C MET A 199 2.56 10.18 -11.85
N GLU A 200 3.71 10.66 -11.39
CA GLU A 200 4.97 10.61 -12.13
C GLU A 200 5.88 9.52 -11.55
N PHE A 201 6.14 8.47 -12.32
CA PHE A 201 7.10 7.43 -11.95
C PHE A 201 8.51 7.84 -12.35
N PHE A 202 9.46 7.71 -11.42
CA PHE A 202 10.87 8.04 -11.64
C PHE A 202 11.78 7.15 -10.79
N LYS A 203 13.08 7.13 -11.12
CA LYS A 203 14.09 6.41 -10.35
C LYS A 203 14.69 7.32 -9.28
N GLY A 204 14.25 7.16 -8.04
CA GLY A 204 14.84 7.81 -6.86
C GLY A 204 15.70 6.86 -6.01
N SER A 205 16.10 7.32 -4.82
CA SER A 205 16.81 6.50 -3.82
C SER A 205 15.81 5.71 -2.97
N GLY A 206 15.47 4.50 -3.42
CA GLY A 206 14.54 3.59 -2.74
C GLY A 206 13.15 3.54 -3.38
N CYS A 207 12.23 2.87 -2.71
CA CYS A 207 10.82 2.77 -3.11
C CYS A 207 10.01 3.66 -2.19
N TYR A 208 9.21 4.58 -2.74
CA TYR A 208 8.35 5.43 -1.93
C TYR A 208 7.26 6.15 -2.72
N SER A 209 6.22 6.54 -1.99
CA SER A 209 5.06 7.23 -2.51
C SER A 209 4.39 8.10 -1.45
N TYR A 210 3.53 9.02 -1.90
CA TYR A 210 2.58 9.69 -1.01
C TYR A 210 1.37 8.80 -0.77
N VAL A 211 0.70 8.96 0.39
CA VAL A 211 -0.57 8.27 0.63
C VAL A 211 -1.76 9.08 0.13
N GLY A 212 -2.40 8.60 -0.93
CA GLY A 212 -3.53 9.25 -1.61
C GLY A 212 -3.12 10.31 -2.63
N LYS A 213 -4.10 10.98 -3.23
CA LYS A 213 -3.93 12.09 -4.17
C LYS A 213 -3.58 13.37 -3.42
N ILE A 214 -2.43 13.96 -3.75
CA ILE A 214 -1.97 15.25 -3.20
C ILE A 214 -2.26 16.45 -4.11
N GLY A 215 -2.55 16.18 -5.39
CA GLY A 215 -2.77 17.20 -6.43
C GLY A 215 -1.50 17.52 -7.23
N GLY A 216 -1.68 18.02 -8.45
CA GLY A 216 -0.60 18.33 -9.39
C GLY A 216 0.24 17.09 -9.74
N LYS A 217 1.54 17.33 -9.99
CA LYS A 217 2.52 16.27 -10.22
C LYS A 217 2.85 15.54 -8.92
N GLN A 218 2.46 14.27 -8.81
CA GLN A 218 2.74 13.43 -7.64
C GLN A 218 3.85 12.41 -7.95
N PRO A 219 5.05 12.53 -7.37
CA PRO A 219 6.15 11.63 -7.65
C PRO A 219 5.97 10.27 -6.94
N ILE A 220 6.32 9.19 -7.64
CA ILE A 220 6.43 7.82 -7.11
C ILE A 220 7.82 7.29 -7.48
N SER A 221 8.63 6.96 -6.47
CA SER A 221 10.00 6.47 -6.68
C SER A 221 9.99 4.96 -6.84
N ILE A 222 10.46 4.49 -8.00
CA ILE A 222 10.82 3.10 -8.26
C ILE A 222 12.33 3.06 -8.49
N GLY A 223 13.07 3.01 -7.38
CA GLY A 223 14.53 2.97 -7.35
C GLY A 223 15.10 1.57 -7.66
N THR A 224 16.42 1.45 -7.49
CA THR A 224 17.10 0.15 -7.61
C THR A 224 16.62 -0.82 -6.53
N GLY A 225 16.20 -2.01 -6.94
CA GLY A 225 15.62 -3.05 -6.07
C GLY A 225 14.09 -3.00 -5.97
N CYS A 226 13.45 -1.98 -6.57
CA CYS A 226 11.99 -1.79 -6.53
C CYS A 226 11.27 -2.36 -7.76
N GLU A 227 11.98 -2.97 -8.71
CA GLU A 227 11.48 -3.30 -10.05
C GLU A 227 10.57 -4.55 -10.10
N SER A 228 10.29 -5.15 -8.94
CA SER A 228 9.34 -6.26 -8.83
C SER A 228 7.90 -5.76 -8.93
N VAL A 229 7.01 -6.56 -9.53
CA VAL A 229 5.60 -6.17 -9.71
C VAL A 229 4.93 -5.91 -8.37
N GLY A 230 5.22 -6.72 -7.34
CA GLY A 230 4.67 -6.50 -6.01
C GLY A 230 5.09 -5.16 -5.42
N ILE A 231 6.38 -4.80 -5.46
CA ILE A 231 6.84 -3.52 -4.90
C ILE A 231 6.22 -2.34 -5.67
N VAL A 232 6.19 -2.38 -7.00
CA VAL A 232 5.49 -1.34 -7.79
C VAL A 232 4.01 -1.26 -7.39
N CYS A 233 3.33 -2.39 -7.21
CA CYS A 233 1.95 -2.42 -6.74
C CYS A 233 1.78 -1.84 -5.34
N HIS A 234 2.75 -2.03 -4.43
CA HIS A 234 2.77 -1.48 -3.08
C HIS A 234 2.79 0.06 -3.13
N GLU A 235 3.72 0.63 -3.91
CA GLU A 235 3.83 2.09 -4.06
C GLU A 235 2.60 2.73 -4.73
N ILE A 236 2.01 2.03 -5.70
CA ILE A 236 0.72 2.44 -6.27
C ILE A 236 -0.39 2.32 -5.22
N GLY A 237 -0.37 1.30 -4.37
CA GLY A 237 -1.29 1.13 -3.25
C GLY A 237 -1.28 2.33 -2.28
N HIS A 238 -0.09 2.81 -1.91
CA HIS A 238 0.07 4.07 -1.20
C HIS A 238 -0.55 5.24 -1.97
N ALA A 239 -0.20 5.41 -3.26
CA ALA A 239 -0.74 6.50 -4.08
C ALA A 239 -2.28 6.46 -4.18
N LEU A 240 -2.90 5.28 -4.10
CA LEU A 240 -4.34 5.07 -4.05
C LEU A 240 -4.97 5.32 -2.68
N GLY A 241 -4.17 5.53 -1.64
CA GLY A 241 -4.61 5.95 -0.31
C GLY A 241 -4.48 4.90 0.78
N VAL A 242 -3.81 3.77 0.52
CA VAL A 242 -3.69 2.66 1.47
C VAL A 242 -2.47 2.85 2.37
N TRP A 243 -2.66 2.68 3.68
CA TRP A 243 -1.59 2.66 4.69
C TRP A 243 -1.14 1.22 4.95
N HIS A 244 -0.06 1.06 5.71
CA HIS A 244 0.41 -0.25 6.10
C HIS A 244 -0.56 -1.05 6.99
N GLU A 245 -0.63 -2.35 6.71
CA GLU A 245 -1.52 -3.30 7.39
C GLU A 245 -1.09 -3.54 8.85
N GLN A 246 0.22 -3.58 9.14
CA GLN A 246 0.70 -3.76 10.53
C GLN A 246 0.38 -2.57 11.42
N ASN A 247 0.04 -1.40 10.86
CA ASN A 247 -0.30 -0.23 11.64
C ASN A 247 -1.80 -0.16 11.92
N ARG A 248 -2.63 -1.12 11.48
CA ARG A 248 -4.06 -1.12 11.79
C ARG A 248 -4.34 -1.07 13.31
N PRO A 249 -5.44 -0.44 13.74
CA PRO A 249 -5.79 -0.36 15.17
C PRO A 249 -6.09 -1.73 15.80
N ASP A 250 -6.57 -2.70 15.03
CA ASP A 250 -6.90 -4.07 15.47
C ASP A 250 -5.74 -5.07 15.31
N ARG A 251 -4.56 -4.64 14.84
CA ARG A 251 -3.44 -5.52 14.47
C ARG A 251 -2.96 -6.44 15.59
N ASP A 252 -3.04 -6.01 16.85
CA ASP A 252 -2.58 -6.81 18.00
C ASP A 252 -3.44 -8.06 18.26
N LYS A 253 -4.60 -8.21 17.59
CA LYS A 253 -5.40 -9.45 17.58
C LYS A 253 -4.84 -10.52 16.64
N PHE A 254 -3.90 -10.14 15.76
CA PHE A 254 -3.41 -10.98 14.67
C PHE A 254 -1.89 -11.12 14.68
N ILE A 255 -1.16 -10.06 15.02
CA ILE A 255 0.30 -10.04 15.07
C ILE A 255 0.83 -9.56 16.41
N ASN A 256 2.02 -10.01 16.76
CA ASN A 256 2.81 -9.45 17.85
C ASN A 256 3.98 -8.64 17.29
N VAL A 257 4.19 -7.43 17.83
CA VAL A 257 5.29 -6.53 17.47
C VAL A 257 6.35 -6.56 18.58
N HIS A 258 7.55 -7.06 18.23
CA HIS A 258 8.66 -7.22 19.16
C HIS A 258 9.50 -5.96 19.25
N HIS A 259 9.02 -4.93 19.97
CA HIS A 259 9.70 -3.62 20.06
C HIS A 259 11.17 -3.68 20.49
N GLY A 260 11.57 -4.67 21.28
CA GLY A 260 12.96 -4.90 21.68
C GLY A 260 13.88 -5.37 20.54
N ASN A 261 13.32 -5.90 19.45
CA ASN A 261 14.08 -6.34 18.27
C ASN A 261 14.17 -5.27 17.18
N ILE A 262 13.49 -4.12 17.34
CA ILE A 262 13.38 -3.06 16.32
C ILE A 262 14.47 -2.01 16.54
N LYS A 263 15.14 -1.57 15.46
CA LYS A 263 16.12 -0.48 15.49
C LYS A 263 15.52 0.74 16.19
N PRO A 264 16.23 1.39 17.15
CA PRO A 264 15.64 2.46 17.96
C PRO A 264 14.98 3.59 17.17
N HIS A 265 15.59 4.02 16.06
CA HIS A 265 15.06 5.08 15.19
C HIS A 265 13.80 4.67 14.39
N ALA A 266 13.52 3.38 14.27
CA ALA A 266 12.41 2.84 13.47
C ALA A 266 11.20 2.42 14.32
N ARG A 267 11.26 2.52 15.65
CA ARG A 267 10.18 2.07 16.54
C ARG A 267 8.84 2.76 16.25
N SER A 268 8.88 4.03 15.87
CA SER A 268 7.70 4.80 15.49
C SER A 268 6.99 4.26 14.25
N ASN A 269 7.69 3.55 13.37
CA ASN A 269 7.11 2.96 12.16
C ASN A 269 6.12 1.82 12.48
N PHE A 270 6.10 1.33 13.72
CA PHE A 270 5.24 0.24 14.16
C PHE A 270 4.10 0.73 15.06
N TYR A 271 3.95 2.04 15.26
CA TYR A 271 2.87 2.59 16.07
C TYR A 271 1.53 2.43 15.36
N ARG A 272 0.50 2.04 16.12
CA ARG A 272 -0.84 1.84 15.58
C ARG A 272 -1.40 3.17 15.08
N LEU A 273 -2.13 3.08 13.97
CA LEU A 273 -3.05 4.08 13.47
C LEU A 273 -4.31 4.01 14.32
N THR A 274 -4.68 5.13 14.93
CA THR A 274 -5.78 5.17 15.88
C THR A 274 -6.92 6.00 15.28
N ASN A 275 -8.14 5.47 15.23
CA ASN A 275 -9.42 6.12 14.88
C ASN A 275 -9.56 6.83 13.52
N ASN A 276 -9.57 6.06 12.44
CA ASN A 276 -10.64 6.19 11.44
C ASN A 276 -11.02 4.78 10.99
N ILE A 277 -12.21 4.30 11.32
CA ILE A 277 -12.69 2.94 11.05
C ILE A 277 -13.14 2.81 9.59
N ALA A 278 -12.54 3.57 8.67
CA ALA A 278 -12.82 3.43 7.25
C ALA A 278 -12.38 2.01 6.85
N LEU A 279 -13.37 1.14 6.66
CA LEU A 279 -13.25 -0.27 6.26
C LEU A 279 -12.65 -1.26 7.25
N VAL A 280 -12.13 -0.89 8.43
CA VAL A 280 -11.61 -1.87 9.41
C VAL A 280 -12.69 -2.89 9.84
N ASN A 281 -13.95 -2.43 9.96
CA ASN A 281 -15.10 -3.30 10.26
C ASN A 281 -15.68 -4.01 9.02
N VAL A 282 -15.17 -3.72 7.82
CA VAL A 282 -15.68 -4.24 6.54
C VAL A 282 -14.67 -5.20 5.89
N ILE A 283 -13.38 -4.96 6.11
CA ILE A 283 -12.26 -5.71 5.56
C ILE A 283 -11.44 -6.27 6.73
N PRO A 284 -11.43 -7.61 6.91
CA PRO A 284 -10.61 -8.28 7.91
C PRO A 284 -9.13 -7.96 7.78
N PHE A 285 -8.37 -8.17 8.85
CA PHE A 285 -6.91 -8.11 8.80
C PHE A 285 -6.36 -9.19 7.87
N ASP A 286 -5.46 -8.82 6.97
CA ASP A 286 -4.88 -9.76 5.99
C ASP A 286 -3.38 -9.97 6.17
N TYR A 287 -2.99 -11.15 6.68
CA TYR A 287 -1.59 -11.56 6.83
C TYR A 287 -0.79 -11.56 5.52
N GLY A 288 -1.47 -11.66 4.37
CA GLY A 288 -0.84 -11.62 3.05
C GLY A 288 -1.05 -10.31 2.31
N SER A 289 -1.53 -9.25 2.98
CA SER A 289 -1.63 -7.93 2.36
C SER A 289 -0.27 -7.51 1.79
N GLN A 290 -0.29 -6.95 0.60
CA GLN A 290 0.88 -6.32 -0.01
C GLN A 290 1.40 -5.15 0.83
N MET A 291 0.54 -4.57 1.68
CA MET A 291 0.84 -3.45 2.58
C MET A 291 1.30 -3.93 3.97
N LEU A 292 1.53 -5.23 4.18
CA LEU A 292 2.09 -5.73 5.42
C LEU A 292 3.62 -5.82 5.33
N TYR A 293 4.30 -5.31 6.35
CA TYR A 293 5.74 -5.50 6.51
C TYR A 293 6.14 -6.97 6.63
N GLY A 294 7.37 -7.26 6.20
CA GLY A 294 8.02 -8.54 6.46
C GLY A 294 8.33 -8.77 7.95
N PRO A 295 8.49 -10.03 8.36
CA PRO A 295 8.70 -10.40 9.76
C PRO A 295 9.99 -9.84 10.37
N ARG A 296 10.95 -9.39 9.55
CA ARG A 296 12.26 -8.84 9.97
C ARG A 296 12.44 -7.36 9.64
N ALA A 297 11.37 -6.66 9.27
CA ALA A 297 11.43 -5.24 8.93
C ALA A 297 12.07 -4.45 10.07
N PHE A 298 13.07 -3.62 9.76
CA PHE A 298 13.81 -2.79 10.71
C PHE A 298 14.44 -3.54 11.90
N ALA A 299 14.79 -4.82 11.74
CA ALA A 299 15.38 -5.61 12.81
C ALA A 299 16.79 -5.12 13.19
N ILE A 300 17.09 -5.09 14.49
CA ILE A 300 18.45 -4.90 15.02
C ILE A 300 19.33 -6.09 14.60
N ASN A 301 18.79 -7.30 14.76
CA ASN A 301 19.43 -8.54 14.37
C ASN A 301 18.59 -9.19 13.27
N ILE A 302 19.17 -9.37 12.08
CA ILE A 302 18.49 -9.95 10.92
C ILE A 302 18.01 -11.38 11.14
N ASN A 303 18.40 -12.07 12.21
CA ASN A 303 17.91 -13.40 12.55
C ASN A 303 16.70 -13.38 13.51
N LYS A 304 16.33 -12.22 14.06
CA LYS A 304 15.20 -12.06 14.97
C LYS A 304 14.04 -11.36 14.28
N ASN A 305 12.83 -11.84 14.56
CA ASN A 305 11.61 -11.23 14.02
C ASN A 305 11.25 -9.96 14.81
N THR A 306 10.86 -8.91 14.08
CA THR A 306 10.20 -7.71 14.61
C THR A 306 8.69 -7.84 14.60
N ILE A 307 8.13 -8.63 13.68
CA ILE A 307 6.71 -8.97 13.62
C ILE A 307 6.54 -10.49 13.60
N SER A 308 5.57 -11.02 14.34
CA SER A 308 5.20 -12.43 14.27
C SER A 308 3.69 -12.60 14.25
N ALA A 309 3.18 -13.49 13.39
CA ALA A 309 1.78 -13.90 13.44
C ALA A 309 1.47 -14.61 14.76
N LEU A 310 0.33 -14.29 15.37
CA LEU A 310 -0.20 -15.03 16.51
C LEU A 310 -0.67 -16.42 16.09
N ASP A 311 -1.28 -16.51 14.90
CA ASP A 311 -1.51 -17.79 14.24
C ASP A 311 -0.22 -18.27 13.56
N VAL A 312 0.39 -19.31 14.12
CA VAL A 312 1.71 -19.81 13.73
C VAL A 312 1.78 -20.31 12.29
N ASN A 313 0.65 -20.68 11.71
CA ASN A 313 0.57 -21.15 10.32
C ASN A 313 0.82 -20.01 9.32
N TYR A 314 0.55 -18.77 9.72
CA TYR A 314 0.72 -17.59 8.87
C TYR A 314 2.14 -17.03 8.87
N ARG A 315 3.07 -17.57 9.67
CA ARG A 315 4.44 -17.04 9.83
C ARG A 315 5.15 -16.78 8.50
N SER A 316 4.98 -17.67 7.52
CA SER A 316 5.64 -17.54 6.21
C SER A 316 4.78 -16.84 5.14
N THR A 317 3.62 -16.31 5.52
CA THR A 317 2.76 -15.47 4.66
C THR A 317 3.14 -13.98 4.74
N LEU A 318 3.64 -13.54 5.91
CA LEU A 318 3.91 -12.12 6.20
C LEU A 318 4.93 -11.51 5.23
N GLY A 319 4.65 -10.29 4.77
CA GLY A 319 5.57 -9.52 3.91
C GLY A 319 5.73 -10.06 2.50
N GLN A 320 4.74 -10.82 2.00
CA GLN A 320 4.77 -11.27 0.61
C GLN A 320 4.81 -10.06 -0.34
N ARG A 321 5.51 -10.23 -1.47
CA ARG A 321 5.67 -9.22 -2.53
C ARG A 321 5.39 -9.79 -3.91
N ASP A 322 4.48 -10.76 -3.99
CA ASP A 322 4.12 -11.37 -5.27
C ASP A 322 3.13 -10.45 -6.02
N PHE A 323 1.96 -10.20 -5.41
CA PHE A 323 0.88 -9.38 -5.97
C PHE A 323 -0.06 -8.88 -4.85
N PRO A 324 -0.88 -7.85 -5.10
CA PRO A 324 -1.98 -7.47 -4.20
C PRO A 324 -2.86 -8.66 -3.86
N SER A 325 -3.18 -8.80 -2.57
CA SER A 325 -4.10 -9.81 -2.05
C SER A 325 -5.53 -9.56 -2.53
N PHE A 326 -6.43 -10.52 -2.25
CA PHE A 326 -7.84 -10.34 -2.53
C PHE A 326 -8.43 -9.16 -1.75
N TYR A 327 -8.03 -8.97 -0.49
CA TYR A 327 -8.52 -7.86 0.32
C TYR A 327 -7.88 -6.52 -0.04
N ASP A 328 -6.65 -6.48 -0.54
CA ASP A 328 -6.08 -5.25 -1.11
C ASP A 328 -6.93 -4.78 -2.31
N ALA A 329 -7.28 -5.69 -3.22
CA ALA A 329 -8.14 -5.39 -4.36
C ALA A 329 -9.58 -5.01 -3.92
N LYS A 330 -10.16 -5.76 -2.96
CA LYS A 330 -11.50 -5.48 -2.42
C LYS A 330 -11.57 -4.10 -1.80
N THR A 331 -10.53 -3.71 -1.07
CA THR A 331 -10.39 -2.38 -0.47
C THR A 331 -10.45 -1.28 -1.51
N ILE A 332 -9.62 -1.37 -2.57
CA ILE A 332 -9.63 -0.38 -3.65
C ILE A 332 -10.99 -0.35 -4.36
N ASN A 333 -11.57 -1.52 -4.66
CA ASN A 333 -12.87 -1.59 -5.32
C ASN A 333 -14.01 -0.99 -4.48
N LEU A 334 -13.99 -1.18 -3.16
CA LEU A 334 -14.97 -0.57 -2.26
C LEU A 334 -14.87 0.96 -2.21
N ILE A 335 -13.68 1.52 -2.45
CA ILE A 335 -13.46 2.97 -2.31
C ILE A 335 -13.66 3.70 -3.64
N TYR A 336 -13.29 3.07 -4.75
CA TYR A 336 -13.26 3.69 -6.07
C TYR A 336 -14.38 3.20 -7.00
N CYS A 337 -14.85 1.97 -6.84
CA CYS A 337 -15.75 1.32 -7.79
C CYS A 337 -17.18 1.25 -7.27
N ASN A 338 -17.35 0.99 -5.97
CA ASN A 338 -18.64 1.02 -5.31
C ASN A 338 -18.77 2.36 -4.57
N GLY A 339 -19.89 3.04 -4.77
CA GLY A 339 -20.29 4.03 -3.80
C GLY A 339 -20.66 3.33 -2.49
N THR A 340 -20.70 4.05 -1.37
CA THR A 340 -21.49 3.56 -0.24
C THR A 340 -22.92 3.27 -0.74
N ALA A 341 -23.61 2.26 -0.19
CA ALA A 341 -24.89 1.70 -0.67
C ALA A 341 -26.06 2.70 -0.88
N HIS A 342 -25.84 3.99 -0.68
CA HIS A 342 -26.76 5.12 -0.90
C HIS A 342 -26.25 6.15 -1.93
N SER A 343 -25.21 5.85 -2.72
CA SER A 343 -24.72 6.79 -3.74
C SER A 343 -25.08 6.32 -5.16
N ILE A 344 -25.38 7.30 -6.02
CA ILE A 344 -25.62 7.19 -7.47
C ILE A 344 -24.44 6.53 -8.24
N TYR A 345 -23.32 6.23 -7.57
CA TYR A 345 -22.06 5.72 -8.16
C TYR A 345 -21.79 4.21 -7.98
N ASN A 346 -22.73 3.42 -7.45
CA ASN A 346 -22.58 1.96 -7.42
C ASN A 346 -22.50 1.40 -8.83
N LEU A 347 -21.31 0.89 -9.22
CA LEU A 347 -21.08 0.39 -10.58
C LEU A 347 -21.84 -0.91 -10.85
N CYS A 348 -21.98 -1.76 -9.83
CA CYS A 348 -22.71 -3.02 -9.92
C CYS A 348 -23.76 -3.14 -8.82
N LYS A 349 -24.86 -3.83 -9.14
CA LYS A 349 -25.81 -4.31 -8.12
C LYS A 349 -25.13 -5.38 -7.26
N PRO A 350 -25.51 -5.53 -5.98
CA PRO A 350 -25.04 -6.64 -5.16
C PRO A 350 -25.34 -7.99 -5.84
N LEU A 351 -24.36 -8.88 -5.84
CA LEU A 351 -24.45 -10.25 -6.35
C LEU A 351 -24.14 -11.20 -5.18
N GLU A 352 -24.89 -12.28 -5.05
CA GLU A 352 -24.66 -13.30 -4.01
C GLU A 352 -23.44 -14.15 -4.36
N CYS A 353 -22.29 -13.72 -3.85
CA CYS A 353 -21.01 -14.40 -4.05
C CYS A 353 -20.65 -15.24 -2.83
N GLU A 354 -20.15 -16.45 -3.06
CA GLU A 354 -19.64 -17.29 -1.97
C GLU A 354 -18.27 -16.82 -1.46
N PHE A 355 -17.95 -17.28 -0.25
CA PHE A 355 -16.66 -17.11 0.40
C PHE A 355 -16.11 -15.68 0.40
N ASP A 356 -16.98 -14.70 0.73
CA ASP A 356 -16.70 -13.27 0.74
C ASP A 356 -16.26 -12.67 -0.62
N GLY A 357 -16.58 -13.37 -1.72
CA GLY A 357 -16.60 -12.79 -3.05
C GLY A 357 -17.46 -11.52 -3.13
N TYR A 358 -17.31 -10.75 -4.19
CA TYR A 358 -18.14 -9.57 -4.44
C TYR A 358 -18.34 -9.38 -5.94
N ALA A 359 -19.40 -8.66 -6.34
CA ALA A 359 -19.66 -8.39 -7.76
C ALA A 359 -18.42 -7.77 -8.44
N ASP A 360 -17.97 -8.37 -9.55
CA ASP A 360 -16.80 -7.88 -10.25
C ASP A 360 -17.12 -6.50 -10.86
N PRO A 361 -16.40 -5.43 -10.50
CA PRO A 361 -16.70 -4.10 -10.98
C PRO A 361 -16.45 -3.92 -12.49
N LYS A 362 -15.78 -4.88 -13.16
CA LYS A 362 -15.61 -4.92 -14.61
C LYS A 362 -16.65 -5.79 -15.31
N ASN A 363 -17.31 -6.68 -14.57
CA ASN A 363 -18.38 -7.53 -15.08
C ASN A 363 -19.41 -7.82 -13.97
N CYS A 364 -20.46 -6.99 -13.90
CA CYS A 364 -21.46 -7.06 -12.84
C CYS A 364 -22.30 -8.36 -12.81
N SER A 365 -22.14 -9.23 -13.81
CA SER A 365 -22.84 -10.52 -13.88
C SER A 365 -22.07 -11.68 -13.24
N THR A 366 -20.83 -11.43 -12.78
CA THR A 366 -19.98 -12.44 -12.17
C THR A 366 -19.33 -11.92 -10.89
N CYS A 367 -19.03 -12.82 -9.98
CA CYS A 367 -18.27 -12.52 -8.79
C CYS A 367 -16.77 -12.47 -9.07
N ARG A 368 -16.12 -11.53 -8.39
CA ARG A 368 -14.68 -11.53 -8.18
C ARG A 368 -14.36 -12.47 -7.04
N CYS A 369 -13.65 -13.54 -7.34
CA CYS A 369 -13.41 -14.63 -6.40
C CYS A 369 -12.10 -14.51 -5.64
N PRO A 370 -12.07 -15.02 -4.39
CA PRO A 370 -10.81 -15.27 -3.70
C PRO A 370 -9.84 -16.12 -4.52
N VAL A 371 -8.55 -15.96 -4.25
CA VAL A 371 -7.50 -16.67 -5.00
C VAL A 371 -7.69 -18.18 -4.88
N GLY A 372 -7.74 -18.86 -6.03
CA GLY A 372 -7.93 -20.31 -6.10
C GLY A 372 -9.39 -20.78 -6.18
N LEU A 373 -10.34 -19.85 -6.21
CA LEU A 373 -11.75 -20.11 -6.49
C LEU A 373 -12.16 -19.50 -7.84
N ALA A 374 -13.20 -20.06 -8.46
CA ALA A 374 -13.72 -19.64 -9.75
C ALA A 374 -15.24 -19.89 -9.88
N GLY A 375 -15.73 -19.69 -11.09
CA GLY A 375 -17.15 -19.72 -11.43
C GLY A 375 -17.82 -18.36 -11.21
N PRO A 376 -19.04 -18.18 -11.74
CA PRO A 376 -19.75 -16.91 -11.66
C PRO A 376 -20.07 -16.48 -10.23
N TYR A 377 -20.07 -17.42 -9.26
CA TYR A 377 -20.42 -17.18 -7.85
C TYR A 377 -19.34 -17.63 -6.86
N CYS A 378 -18.13 -17.97 -7.33
CA CYS A 378 -17.01 -18.43 -6.50
C CYS A 378 -17.25 -19.76 -5.77
N LYS A 379 -18.10 -20.63 -6.32
CA LYS A 379 -18.53 -21.89 -5.68
C LYS A 379 -17.55 -23.06 -5.84
N GLU A 380 -16.59 -22.90 -6.75
CA GLU A 380 -15.75 -23.99 -7.26
C GLU A 380 -14.26 -23.63 -7.13
N ALA A 381 -13.41 -24.65 -6.99
CA ALA A 381 -11.97 -24.51 -7.14
C ALA A 381 -11.63 -24.00 -8.55
N GLN A 382 -10.67 -23.09 -8.64
CA GLN A 382 -10.20 -22.57 -9.92
C GLN A 382 -9.48 -23.68 -10.71
N PRO A 383 -9.95 -24.06 -11.92
CA PRO A 383 -9.27 -25.04 -12.73
C PRO A 383 -7.93 -24.48 -13.25
N THR A 384 -6.98 -25.37 -13.49
CA THR A 384 -5.67 -25.08 -14.09
C THR A 384 -5.43 -26.03 -15.26
N ASN A 385 -4.40 -25.75 -16.06
CA ASN A 385 -4.00 -26.62 -17.16
C ASN A 385 -3.14 -27.81 -16.70
N ASP A 386 -2.90 -27.93 -15.39
CA ASP A 386 -2.06 -28.96 -14.79
C ASP A 386 -2.91 -30.16 -14.36
N ASP A 387 -2.32 -31.35 -14.36
CA ASP A 387 -3.00 -32.52 -13.79
C ASP A 387 -3.09 -32.38 -12.26
N CYS A 388 -4.32 -32.16 -11.78
CA CYS A 388 -4.67 -31.99 -10.38
C CYS A 388 -5.67 -33.05 -9.89
N GLY A 389 -6.06 -34.00 -10.74
CA GLY A 389 -7.15 -34.92 -10.46
C GLY A 389 -8.48 -34.21 -10.15
N LYS A 390 -9.27 -34.76 -9.21
CA LYS A 390 -10.54 -34.15 -8.76
C LYS A 390 -10.25 -32.92 -7.89
N ILE A 391 -10.71 -31.74 -8.31
CA ILE A 391 -10.43 -30.47 -7.62
C ILE A 391 -11.55 -29.98 -6.69
N ASN A 392 -12.80 -30.34 -6.94
CA ASN A 392 -13.94 -30.06 -6.05
C ASN A 392 -14.31 -31.36 -5.33
N ILE A 393 -14.08 -31.44 -4.02
CA ILE A 393 -14.14 -32.68 -3.25
C ILE A 393 -15.11 -32.53 -2.07
N GLU A 394 -16.19 -33.30 -2.08
CA GLU A 394 -17.04 -33.55 -0.92
C GLU A 394 -16.46 -34.73 -0.12
N ILE A 395 -16.14 -34.51 1.15
CA ILE A 395 -15.54 -35.53 2.01
C ILE A 395 -16.64 -36.43 2.60
N GLU A 396 -16.95 -37.49 1.87
CA GLU A 396 -17.84 -38.57 2.33
C GLU A 396 -17.05 -39.68 3.05
N THR A 397 -15.91 -40.09 2.48
CA THR A 397 -14.98 -41.08 3.03
C THR A 397 -13.61 -40.45 3.29
N THR A 398 -12.89 -40.95 4.30
CA THR A 398 -11.59 -40.43 4.73
C THR A 398 -10.63 -41.59 5.03
N PRO A 399 -9.31 -41.43 4.90
CA PRO A 399 -8.58 -40.21 4.48
C PRO A 399 -8.47 -40.02 2.95
N TRP A 400 -8.37 -38.78 2.51
CA TRP A 400 -7.93 -38.41 1.16
C TRP A 400 -6.44 -38.13 1.15
N THR A 401 -5.68 -38.81 0.29
CA THR A 401 -4.23 -38.58 0.15
C THR A 401 -3.95 -37.95 -1.21
N ILE A 402 -3.32 -36.79 -1.23
CA ILE A 402 -2.91 -36.10 -2.45
C ILE A 402 -1.39 -36.05 -2.51
N ASN A 403 -0.85 -36.44 -3.66
CA ASN A 403 0.55 -36.31 -4.02
C ASN A 403 0.64 -35.39 -5.24
N LYS A 404 1.39 -34.30 -5.13
CA LYS A 404 1.65 -33.41 -6.27
C LYS A 404 3.12 -33.06 -6.32
N SER A 405 3.70 -33.14 -7.51
CA SER A 405 5.09 -32.78 -7.76
C SER A 405 5.25 -32.03 -9.07
N GLY A 406 6.42 -31.41 -9.23
CA GLY A 406 6.84 -30.76 -10.44
C GLY A 406 6.24 -29.38 -10.64
N GLN A 407 6.59 -28.80 -11.77
CA GLN A 407 6.09 -27.49 -12.16
C GLN A 407 4.58 -27.55 -12.39
N GLY A 408 3.87 -26.58 -11.85
CA GLY A 408 2.44 -26.46 -12.08
C GLY A 408 1.72 -25.81 -10.92
N LYS A 409 0.41 -25.67 -11.09
CA LYS A 409 -0.46 -25.04 -10.13
C LYS A 409 -1.74 -25.86 -9.99
N CYS A 410 -2.17 -26.09 -8.76
CA CYS A 410 -3.41 -26.83 -8.49
C CYS A 410 -4.18 -26.17 -7.36
N HIS A 411 -5.51 -26.29 -7.41
CA HIS A 411 -6.43 -25.80 -6.40
C HIS A 411 -7.40 -26.91 -6.06
N TRP A 412 -7.48 -27.29 -4.78
CA TRP A 412 -8.42 -28.30 -4.29
C TRP A 412 -9.33 -27.66 -3.25
N LEU A 413 -10.62 -27.61 -3.55
CA LEU A 413 -11.67 -27.18 -2.64
C LEU A 413 -12.29 -28.42 -1.99
N PHE A 414 -12.02 -28.58 -0.70
CA PHE A 414 -12.62 -29.62 0.12
C PHE A 414 -13.83 -29.05 0.87
N LYS A 415 -14.90 -29.82 0.91
CA LYS A 415 -16.15 -29.51 1.59
C LYS A 415 -16.59 -30.70 2.44
N THR A 416 -17.26 -30.42 3.55
CA THR A 416 -17.88 -31.44 4.41
C THR A 416 -19.18 -30.91 5.01
N ALA A 417 -19.87 -31.75 5.78
CA ALA A 417 -21.12 -31.38 6.44
C ALA A 417 -20.95 -30.12 7.32
N PRO A 418 -21.97 -29.23 7.42
CA PRO A 418 -21.86 -27.93 8.11
C PRO A 418 -21.39 -27.99 9.58
N ASP A 419 -21.70 -29.09 10.26
CA ASP A 419 -21.33 -29.39 11.65
C ASP A 419 -19.91 -29.97 11.81
N SER A 420 -19.28 -30.35 10.71
CA SER A 420 -17.99 -31.02 10.69
C SER A 420 -16.87 -30.04 10.31
N ARG A 421 -15.63 -30.44 10.61
CA ARG A 421 -14.42 -29.71 10.21
C ARG A 421 -13.53 -30.59 9.34
N ILE A 422 -12.56 -29.94 8.70
CA ILE A 422 -11.60 -30.57 7.82
C ILE A 422 -10.23 -30.49 8.49
N GLU A 423 -9.61 -31.63 8.71
CA GLU A 423 -8.25 -31.75 9.20
C GLU A 423 -7.32 -32.04 8.03
N LEU A 424 -6.29 -31.20 7.89
CA LEU A 424 -5.20 -31.35 6.95
C LEU A 424 -3.94 -31.74 7.71
N GLN A 425 -3.30 -32.81 7.28
CA GLN A 425 -1.98 -33.22 7.71
C GLN A 425 -1.01 -33.03 6.54
N LEU A 426 -0.08 -32.08 6.67
CA LEU A 426 1.06 -31.98 5.76
C LEU A 426 2.06 -33.07 6.15
N VAL A 427 2.26 -34.06 5.27
CA VAL A 427 3.09 -35.24 5.56
C VAL A 427 4.51 -35.01 5.09
N ASN A 428 4.66 -34.63 3.83
CA ASN A 428 5.97 -34.37 3.25
C ASN A 428 5.87 -33.17 2.32
N LEU A 429 6.85 -32.29 2.37
CA LEU A 429 6.96 -31.14 1.48
C LEU A 429 8.42 -30.84 1.17
N ASN A 430 8.66 -30.46 -0.08
CA ASN A 430 9.95 -29.96 -0.53
C ASN A 430 9.70 -28.71 -1.36
N PHE A 431 10.03 -27.56 -0.78
CA PHE A 431 10.00 -26.26 -1.44
C PHE A 431 11.20 -25.43 -0.95
N PRO A 432 11.71 -24.49 -1.75
CA PRO A 432 12.78 -23.59 -1.34
C PRO A 432 12.49 -22.90 -0.01
N CYS A 433 13.46 -22.97 0.91
CA CYS A 433 13.34 -22.33 2.21
C CYS A 433 13.47 -20.81 2.12
N LYS A 434 12.43 -20.11 2.54
CA LYS A 434 12.43 -18.66 2.70
C LYS A 434 11.65 -18.27 3.94
N ILE A 435 12.00 -17.11 4.52
CA ILE A 435 11.24 -16.57 5.65
C ILE A 435 9.79 -16.25 5.26
N THR A 436 9.62 -15.71 4.06
CA THR A 436 8.32 -15.47 3.42
C THR A 436 8.28 -16.35 2.18
N CYS A 437 7.33 -17.28 2.14
CA CYS A 437 7.19 -18.20 1.03
C CYS A 437 6.67 -17.43 -0.19
N SER A 438 7.50 -17.40 -1.24
CA SER A 438 7.24 -16.72 -2.51
C SER A 438 7.71 -17.59 -3.67
N ARG A 439 7.07 -17.42 -4.84
CA ARG A 439 7.26 -18.21 -6.07
C ARG A 439 6.73 -19.66 -6.02
N SER A 440 7.17 -20.48 -5.07
CA SER A 440 6.66 -21.84 -4.88
C SER A 440 6.41 -22.18 -3.42
N PHE A 441 5.27 -22.81 -3.17
CA PHE A 441 4.74 -23.14 -1.86
C PHE A 441 3.43 -23.92 -1.98
N ILE A 442 3.03 -24.58 -0.89
CA ILE A 442 1.63 -24.96 -0.67
C ILE A 442 0.96 -23.90 0.21
N SER A 443 -0.30 -23.60 -0.07
CA SER A 443 -1.06 -22.62 0.69
C SER A 443 -2.43 -23.16 1.08
N VAL A 444 -2.89 -22.78 2.27
CA VAL A 444 -4.10 -23.34 2.88
C VAL A 444 -4.99 -22.21 3.39
N GLN A 445 -6.24 -22.19 2.95
CA GLN A 445 -7.30 -21.36 3.51
C GLN A 445 -8.22 -22.25 4.34
N TYR A 446 -8.25 -21.99 5.64
CA TYR A 446 -8.92 -22.81 6.64
C TYR A 446 -9.69 -21.95 7.66
N GLY A 447 -9.79 -20.64 7.41
CA GLY A 447 -10.55 -19.72 8.25
C GLY A 447 -12.07 -19.85 8.05
N ASN A 448 -12.81 -18.94 8.69
CA ASN A 448 -14.25 -18.79 8.45
C ASN A 448 -14.53 -18.23 7.04
N SER A 449 -13.60 -17.42 6.53
CA SER A 449 -13.64 -16.83 5.20
C SER A 449 -12.46 -17.32 4.37
N MET A 450 -12.73 -17.67 3.11
CA MET A 450 -11.70 -18.02 2.11
C MET A 450 -11.14 -16.79 1.38
N ALA A 451 -11.65 -15.58 1.67
CA ALA A 451 -11.12 -14.34 1.11
C ALA A 451 -9.82 -13.86 1.77
N ASN A 452 -9.52 -14.31 2.99
CA ASN A 452 -8.22 -14.06 3.62
C ASN A 452 -7.10 -14.64 2.78
N SER A 453 -5.94 -13.97 2.76
CA SER A 453 -4.76 -14.60 2.18
C SER A 453 -4.50 -15.94 2.88
N PRO A 454 -4.04 -16.95 2.13
CA PRO A 454 -3.81 -18.27 2.70
C PRO A 454 -2.57 -18.30 3.61
N ALA A 455 -2.55 -19.23 4.56
CA ALA A 455 -1.31 -19.62 5.23
C ALA A 455 -0.40 -20.30 4.19
N ARG A 456 0.84 -19.84 4.06
CA ARG A 456 1.81 -20.39 3.09
C ARG A 456 2.84 -21.25 3.80
N PHE A 457 3.13 -22.40 3.21
CA PHE A 457 4.12 -23.36 3.70
C PHE A 457 5.12 -23.66 2.58
N CYS A 458 6.39 -23.51 2.93
CA CYS A 458 7.56 -23.89 2.15
C CYS A 458 8.60 -24.43 3.14
N CYS A 459 9.82 -24.73 2.69
CA CYS A 459 10.80 -25.57 3.40
C CYS A 459 10.48 -27.06 3.40
N TYR A 460 11.44 -27.82 3.91
CA TYR A 460 11.34 -29.23 4.23
C TYR A 460 10.52 -29.44 5.50
N GLU A 461 9.81 -30.58 5.54
CA GLU A 461 9.27 -31.22 6.74
C GLU A 461 8.62 -30.30 7.78
N ARG A 462 7.29 -30.19 7.67
CA ARG A 462 6.44 -29.85 8.80
C ARG A 462 5.35 -30.89 8.90
N ASN A 463 5.40 -31.70 9.95
CA ASN A 463 4.21 -32.37 10.46
C ASN A 463 3.30 -31.31 11.06
N ALA A 464 2.60 -30.57 10.18
CA ALA A 464 1.61 -29.58 10.55
C ALA A 464 0.23 -30.21 10.42
N ILE A 465 -0.50 -30.21 11.53
CA ILE A 465 -1.92 -30.54 11.56
C ILE A 465 -2.68 -29.22 11.61
N ILE A 466 -3.51 -28.98 10.60
CA ILE A 466 -4.30 -27.76 10.44
C ILE A 466 -5.76 -28.17 10.40
N VAL A 467 -6.58 -27.55 11.24
CA VAL A 467 -8.01 -27.85 11.33
C VAL A 467 -8.76 -26.60 10.88
N SER A 468 -9.67 -26.77 9.94
CA SER A 468 -10.50 -25.67 9.47
C SER A 468 -11.41 -25.13 10.58
N LYS A 469 -11.72 -23.83 10.50
CA LYS A 469 -12.72 -23.17 11.34
C LYS A 469 -14.13 -23.30 10.77
N SER A 470 -14.24 -23.62 9.48
CA SER A 470 -15.50 -23.86 8.75
C SER A 470 -15.55 -25.30 8.20
N ASN A 471 -16.65 -25.67 7.54
CA ASN A 471 -16.81 -26.95 6.85
C ASN A 471 -16.20 -26.98 5.44
N HIS A 472 -15.34 -26.02 5.13
CA HIS A 472 -14.65 -25.89 3.84
C HIS A 472 -13.15 -25.67 4.06
N MET A 473 -12.33 -26.07 3.10
CA MET A 473 -10.89 -25.80 3.08
C MET A 473 -10.41 -25.71 1.64
N LEU A 474 -9.67 -24.65 1.30
CA LEU A 474 -9.02 -24.53 0.00
C LEU A 474 -7.52 -24.76 0.15
N ILE A 475 -6.98 -25.72 -0.59
CA ILE A 475 -5.56 -26.04 -0.63
C ILE A 475 -5.05 -25.71 -2.03
N SER A 476 -3.99 -24.93 -2.12
CA SER A 476 -3.40 -24.54 -3.41
C SER A 476 -1.91 -24.85 -3.47
N TYR A 477 -1.49 -25.53 -4.52
CA TYR A 477 -0.11 -25.85 -4.83
C TYR A 477 0.43 -24.90 -5.89
N TYR A 478 1.64 -24.38 -5.67
CA TYR A 478 2.42 -23.62 -6.63
C TYR A 478 3.82 -24.21 -6.67
N GLY A 479 4.15 -24.97 -7.70
CA GLY A 479 5.40 -25.72 -7.79
C GLY A 479 6.28 -25.33 -8.96
N THR A 480 7.57 -25.53 -8.76
CA THR A 480 8.61 -25.58 -9.80
C THR A 480 9.07 -27.02 -10.02
N SER A 481 10.00 -27.25 -10.96
CA SER A 481 10.37 -28.58 -11.47
C SER A 481 10.72 -29.63 -10.41
N THR A 482 11.31 -29.23 -9.27
CA THR A 482 11.75 -30.14 -8.20
C THR A 482 10.84 -30.17 -6.98
N ASP A 483 9.82 -29.32 -6.97
CA ASP A 483 8.96 -29.15 -5.80
C ASP A 483 7.98 -30.31 -5.68
N PHE A 484 7.64 -30.69 -4.45
CA PHE A 484 6.59 -31.68 -4.22
C PHE A 484 5.91 -31.50 -2.87
N VAL A 485 4.72 -32.08 -2.77
CA VAL A 485 3.96 -32.16 -1.54
C VAL A 485 3.13 -33.45 -1.49
N THR A 486 3.09 -34.04 -0.31
CA THR A 486 2.15 -35.09 0.09
C THR A 486 1.37 -34.59 1.28
N PHE A 487 0.04 -34.61 1.18
CA PHE A 487 -0.83 -34.23 2.28
C PHE A 487 -2.03 -35.15 2.37
N ILE A 488 -2.56 -35.25 3.59
CA ILE A 488 -3.72 -36.06 3.93
C ILE A 488 -4.83 -35.16 4.43
N VAL A 489 -6.05 -35.35 3.93
CA VAL A 489 -7.25 -34.63 4.37
C VAL A 489 -8.23 -35.62 5.01
N LYS A 490 -8.75 -35.26 6.18
CA LYS A 490 -9.72 -36.04 6.95
C LYS A 490 -10.90 -35.16 7.36
N LYS A 491 -12.07 -35.78 7.47
CA LYS A 491 -13.22 -35.22 8.16
C LYS A 491 -13.00 -35.36 9.65
N ARG A 492 -13.21 -34.29 10.39
CA ARG A 492 -13.14 -34.25 11.85
C ARG A 492 -14.51 -33.88 12.40
N ILE A 493 -15.10 -34.78 13.16
CA ILE A 493 -16.38 -34.57 13.86
C ILE A 493 -16.06 -33.95 15.23
N GLU A 494 -16.74 -32.86 15.60
CA GLU A 494 -16.52 -32.23 16.91
C GLU A 494 -17.18 -33.04 18.03
N PHE A 495 -16.47 -33.22 19.15
CA PHE A 495 -16.81 -34.15 20.25
C PHE A 495 -18.23 -33.98 20.84
N TYR A 496 -18.84 -32.80 20.73
CA TYR A 496 -20.22 -32.58 21.20
C TYR A 496 -21.24 -33.48 20.47
N GLN A 497 -20.95 -33.87 19.22
CA GLN A 497 -21.80 -34.78 18.45
C GLN A 497 -21.62 -36.24 18.84
N ILE A 498 -20.43 -36.67 19.26
CA ILE A 498 -20.24 -38.06 19.72
C ILE A 498 -21.17 -38.34 20.91
N VAL A 499 -21.31 -37.38 21.83
CA VAL A 499 -22.23 -37.49 22.97
C VAL A 499 -23.69 -37.49 22.51
N SER A 500 -24.05 -36.63 21.55
CA SER A 500 -25.40 -36.57 20.96
C SER A 500 -25.77 -37.87 20.23
N GLU A 501 -24.93 -38.36 19.32
CA GLU A 501 -25.15 -39.57 18.54
C GLU A 501 -25.14 -40.83 19.41
N LEU A 502 -24.25 -40.91 20.41
CA LEU A 502 -24.30 -41.97 21.41
C LEU A 502 -25.58 -41.89 22.25
N SER A 503 -26.06 -40.69 22.57
CA SER A 503 -27.31 -40.52 23.32
C SER A 503 -28.57 -40.88 22.51
N THR A 504 -28.57 -40.69 21.19
CA THR A 504 -29.65 -41.16 20.30
C THR A 504 -29.55 -42.65 19.99
N MET A 505 -28.33 -43.21 19.94
CA MET A 505 -28.14 -44.66 19.84
C MET A 505 -28.50 -45.42 21.11
N GLN A 506 -28.34 -44.81 22.30
CA GLN A 506 -28.82 -45.41 23.56
C GLN A 506 -30.34 -45.29 23.78
N ARG A 507 -31.05 -44.52 22.95
CA ARG A 507 -32.52 -44.36 22.99
C ARG A 507 -33.26 -45.18 21.92
N LYS A 508 -32.54 -45.94 21.11
CA LYS A 508 -33.09 -46.96 20.20
C LYS A 508 -32.70 -48.32 20.72
#